data_AF-D8RL79-F1
#
_entry.id   AF-D8RL79-F1
#
_cell.length_a   1.000
_cell.length_b   1.000
_cell.length_c   1.000
_cell.angle_alpha   90.00
_cell.angle_beta   90.00
_cell.angle_gamma   90.00
#
_symmetry.space_group_name_H-M   'P 1'
#
loop_
_entity.id
_entity.type
_entity.pdbx_description
1 polymer ?
#
loop_
_entity_poly.entity_id
_entity_poly.type
_entity_poly.pdbx_seq_one_letter_code
_entity_poly.pdbx_strand_id
1 'polypeptide(L)'
;MGTTPSLSGQTDFAVHAWVKVPPRMKQELCIIQQRSDQIYGEWWLWILNGNLWFTVYNGEYQFSIKGTVPVTDGTWHHVAAVRNGTVGSIYVDSKLDKSQNGSKIVNLNSNLPVFIGYDPRDNKRYFHGELSDLQCCCCACGLQPNVYLWNHGMACSYRLLGNLQPGQQYIDLLAE
;
A
#
# COMPACT_ATOMS: atom_id res chain seq x y z
N MET A 1 -5.07 -0.75 19.91
CA MET A 1 -5.77 -0.59 18.62
C MET A 1 -5.14 0.60 17.92
N GLY A 2 -4.34 0.38 16.88
CA GLY A 2 -3.71 1.47 16.14
C GLY A 2 -4.58 1.88 14.97
N THR A 3 -5.35 2.95 15.13
CA THR A 3 -5.88 3.69 13.97
C THR A 3 -4.73 4.49 13.40
N THR A 4 -3.98 3.90 12.48
CA THR A 4 -3.04 4.63 11.62
C THR A 4 -3.76 5.77 10.89
N PRO A 5 -3.08 6.87 10.54
CA PRO A 5 -3.75 8.02 9.95
C PRO A 5 -4.41 7.61 8.63
N SER A 6 -5.73 7.69 8.60
CA SER A 6 -6.50 7.56 7.37
C SER A 6 -6.25 8.79 6.50
N LEU A 7 -6.07 8.57 5.19
CA LEU A 7 -5.90 9.66 4.25
C LEU A 7 -7.26 10.31 3.94
N SER A 8 -7.29 11.62 3.76
CA SER A 8 -8.51 12.40 3.61
C SER A 8 -8.48 13.35 2.42
N GLY A 9 -9.58 13.49 1.70
CA GLY A 9 -9.73 14.48 0.63
C GLY A 9 -8.90 14.18 -0.62
N GLN A 10 -8.44 15.23 -1.31
CA GLN A 10 -7.70 15.14 -2.57
C GLN A 10 -6.18 15.09 -2.38
N THR A 11 -5.70 14.77 -1.17
CA THR A 11 -4.28 14.83 -0.85
C THR A 11 -3.48 13.81 -1.67
N ASP A 12 -2.32 14.26 -2.13
CA ASP A 12 -1.27 13.40 -2.65
C ASP A 12 -0.68 12.56 -1.52
N PHE A 13 -0.27 11.35 -1.86
CA PHE A 13 0.31 10.45 -0.87
C PHE A 13 1.28 9.46 -1.51
N ALA A 14 2.19 8.97 -0.70
CA ALA A 14 3.06 7.86 -1.03
C ALA A 14 2.97 6.80 0.06
N VAL A 15 2.95 5.55 -0.35
CA VAL A 15 3.07 4.38 0.53
C VAL A 15 4.23 3.54 0.04
N HIS A 16 5.03 3.04 0.96
CA HIS A 16 6.06 2.06 0.65
C HIS A 16 6.14 0.97 1.71
N ALA A 17 6.76 -0.15 1.33
CA ALA A 17 7.08 -1.27 2.22
C ALA A 17 8.17 -2.14 1.62
N TRP A 18 8.86 -2.88 2.48
CA TRP A 18 9.57 -4.08 2.09
C TRP A 18 8.64 -5.28 2.17
N VAL A 19 8.62 -6.08 1.10
CA VAL A 19 7.83 -7.31 1.00
C VAL A 19 8.74 -8.47 0.68
N LYS A 20 8.50 -9.62 1.32
CA LYS A 20 9.09 -10.89 0.93
C LYS A 20 8.02 -11.95 0.86
N VAL A 21 7.73 -12.40 -0.36
CA VAL A 21 6.62 -13.31 -0.64
C VAL A 21 7.16 -14.58 -1.32
N PRO A 22 6.86 -15.78 -0.78
CA PRO A 22 7.30 -17.04 -1.38
C PRO A 22 6.81 -17.22 -2.83
N PRO A 23 7.53 -18.00 -3.65
CA PRO A 23 7.10 -18.32 -5.01
C PRO A 23 5.80 -19.14 -5.02
N ARG A 24 5.06 -19.01 -6.13
CA ARG A 24 3.77 -19.71 -6.42
C ARG A 24 2.56 -19.20 -5.64
N MET A 25 2.65 -18.04 -4.99
CA MET A 25 1.49 -17.35 -4.43
C MET A 25 0.69 -16.66 -5.56
N LYS A 26 -0.30 -17.36 -6.14
CA LYS A 26 -1.23 -16.81 -7.15
C LYS A 26 -2.43 -16.07 -6.54
N GLN A 27 -2.37 -15.74 -5.25
CA GLN A 27 -3.49 -15.16 -4.52
C GLN A 27 -3.33 -13.65 -4.39
N GLU A 28 -4.44 -12.98 -4.13
CA GLU A 28 -4.47 -11.56 -3.78
C GLU A 28 -3.93 -11.38 -2.36
N LEU A 29 -2.78 -10.71 -2.23
CA LEU A 29 -2.15 -10.43 -0.94
C LEU A 29 -2.29 -8.94 -0.64
N CYS A 30 -3.01 -8.60 0.41
CA CYS A 30 -3.15 -7.21 0.85
C CYS A 30 -1.86 -6.74 1.53
N ILE A 31 -1.19 -5.72 0.99
CA ILE A 31 -0.11 -5.04 1.71
C ILE A 31 -0.74 -4.01 2.65
N ILE A 32 -1.47 -3.04 2.09
CA ILE A 32 -2.24 -2.04 2.84
C ILE A 32 -3.48 -1.61 2.05
N GLN A 33 -4.51 -1.18 2.77
CA GLN A 33 -5.71 -0.60 2.18
C GLN A 33 -6.47 0.31 3.14
N GLN A 34 -7.25 1.22 2.58
CA GLN A 34 -8.22 2.04 3.31
C GLN A 34 -9.63 1.72 2.80
N ARG A 35 -10.26 0.71 3.42
CA ARG A 35 -11.55 0.13 2.98
C ARG A 35 -12.33 -0.37 4.20
N SER A 36 -13.65 -0.49 4.07
CA SER A 36 -14.49 -1.20 5.03
C SER A 36 -15.22 -2.36 4.37
N ASP A 37 -15.91 -3.16 5.18
CA ASP A 37 -16.81 -4.23 4.74
C ASP A 37 -18.00 -3.73 3.91
N GLN A 38 -18.37 -2.45 4.04
CA GLN A 38 -19.54 -1.86 3.38
C GLN A 38 -19.22 -0.95 2.19
N ILE A 39 -18.00 -0.40 2.10
CA ILE A 39 -17.62 0.57 1.06
C ILE A 39 -16.59 -0.05 0.10
N TYR A 40 -16.78 0.19 -1.21
CA TYR A 40 -15.92 -0.38 -2.29
C TYR A 40 -14.44 -0.07 -2.14
N GLY A 41 -14.09 0.94 -1.35
CA GLY A 41 -12.75 1.22 -0.87
C GLY A 41 -12.12 2.41 -1.54
N GLU A 42 -11.35 3.19 -0.78
CA GLU A 42 -10.79 4.46 -1.27
C GLU A 42 -9.50 4.22 -2.05
N TRP A 43 -8.63 3.38 -1.48
CA TRP A 43 -7.41 2.95 -2.13
C TRP A 43 -6.86 1.66 -1.53
N TRP A 44 -6.08 0.93 -2.31
CA TRP A 44 -5.38 -0.27 -1.87
C TRP A 44 -4.12 -0.54 -2.68
N LEU A 45 -3.12 -1.11 -2.02
CA LEU A 45 -1.89 -1.62 -2.61
C LEU A 45 -1.77 -3.11 -2.30
N TRP A 46 -1.96 -3.94 -3.31
CA TRP A 46 -1.98 -5.39 -3.20
C TRP A 46 -0.93 -6.03 -4.11
N ILE A 47 -0.70 -7.32 -3.91
CA ILE A 47 -0.02 -8.19 -4.88
C ILE A 47 -1.08 -9.07 -5.53
N LEU A 48 -1.16 -9.06 -6.86
CA LEU A 48 -2.06 -9.87 -7.66
C LEU A 48 -1.24 -10.65 -8.70
N ASN A 49 -1.32 -11.99 -8.66
CA ASN A 49 -0.59 -12.87 -9.57
C ASN A 49 0.92 -12.61 -9.63
N GLY A 50 1.51 -12.17 -8.52
CA GLY A 50 2.93 -11.89 -8.40
C GLY A 50 3.33 -10.42 -8.60
N ASN A 51 2.45 -9.58 -9.15
CA ASN A 51 2.74 -8.18 -9.47
C ASN A 51 2.01 -7.21 -8.53
N LEU A 52 2.56 -6.02 -8.36
CA LEU A 52 1.87 -4.95 -7.62
C LEU A 52 0.58 -4.54 -8.32
N TRP A 53 -0.44 -4.26 -7.53
CA TRP A 53 -1.71 -3.72 -7.97
C TRP A 53 -2.12 -2.56 -7.06
N PHE A 54 -2.11 -1.35 -7.62
CA PHE A 54 -2.45 -0.12 -6.91
C PHE A 54 -3.73 0.47 -7.49
N THR A 55 -4.73 0.70 -6.65
CA THR A 55 -6.00 1.30 -7.09
C THR A 55 -6.39 2.43 -6.17
N VAL A 56 -6.95 3.49 -6.76
CA VAL A 56 -7.63 4.58 -6.07
C VAL A 56 -9.01 4.74 -6.70
N TYR A 57 -10.05 4.65 -5.88
CA TYR A 57 -11.44 4.59 -6.29
C TYR A 57 -12.33 5.32 -5.26
N ASN A 58 -13.28 6.12 -5.71
CA ASN A 58 -14.39 6.57 -4.87
C ASN A 58 -15.60 6.89 -5.75
N GLY A 59 -16.57 5.99 -5.80
CA GLY A 59 -17.69 6.01 -6.75
C GLY A 59 -17.27 5.71 -8.20
N GLU A 60 -16.06 6.11 -8.58
CA GLU A 60 -15.40 5.86 -9.86
C GLU A 60 -13.90 5.66 -9.68
N TYR A 61 -13.25 5.05 -10.69
CA TYR A 61 -11.82 4.87 -10.68
C TYR A 61 -11.11 6.18 -10.99
N GLN A 62 -10.20 6.60 -10.11
CA GLN A 62 -9.14 7.51 -10.52
C GLN A 62 -8.13 6.74 -11.39
N PHE A 63 -7.63 5.60 -10.91
CA PHE A 63 -6.80 4.67 -11.67
C PHE A 63 -6.80 3.28 -11.01
N SER A 64 -6.43 2.25 -11.78
CA SER A 64 -6.19 0.88 -11.29
C SER A 64 -4.99 0.29 -12.05
N ILE A 65 -3.83 0.37 -11.41
CA ILE A 65 -2.51 0.16 -12.02
C ILE A 65 -2.01 -1.23 -11.67
N LYS A 66 -1.81 -2.07 -12.68
CA LYS A 66 -1.17 -3.38 -12.56
C LYS A 66 0.27 -3.29 -13.05
N GLY A 67 1.19 -3.70 -12.20
CA GLY A 67 2.61 -3.80 -12.50
C GLY A 67 2.95 -4.96 -13.41
N THR A 68 4.22 -5.01 -13.81
CA THR A 68 4.78 -6.04 -14.69
C THR A 68 5.96 -6.77 -14.05
N VAL A 69 6.58 -6.16 -13.03
CA VAL A 69 7.69 -6.77 -12.28
C VAL A 69 7.12 -7.70 -11.20
N PRO A 70 7.46 -9.01 -11.21
CA PRO A 70 7.05 -9.91 -10.15
C PRO A 70 7.85 -9.67 -8.87
N VAL A 71 7.19 -9.76 -7.71
CA VAL A 71 7.78 -9.55 -6.37
C VAL A 71 7.61 -10.78 -5.45
N THR A 72 7.30 -11.94 -6.04
CA THR A 72 7.00 -13.18 -5.34
C THR A 72 8.02 -14.26 -5.67
N ASP A 73 9.30 -13.96 -5.51
CA ASP A 73 10.41 -14.89 -5.76
C ASP A 73 11.03 -15.45 -4.46
N GLY A 74 10.48 -15.07 -3.30
CA GLY A 74 10.99 -15.44 -1.98
C GLY A 74 12.11 -14.53 -1.46
N THR A 75 12.47 -13.48 -2.19
CA THR A 75 13.44 -12.45 -1.78
C THR A 75 12.75 -11.16 -1.35
N TRP A 76 13.52 -10.27 -0.70
CA TRP A 76 13.02 -8.97 -0.27
C TRP A 76 12.98 -8.01 -1.46
N HIS A 77 11.82 -7.40 -1.68
CA HIS A 77 11.64 -6.31 -2.63
C HIS A 77 11.14 -5.06 -1.92
N HIS A 78 11.66 -3.91 -2.31
CA HIS A 78 11.10 -2.63 -1.89
C HIS A 78 9.99 -2.22 -2.86
N VAL A 79 8.78 -2.03 -2.37
CA VAL A 79 7.62 -1.67 -3.18
C VAL A 79 7.06 -0.33 -2.74
N ALA A 80 6.66 0.50 -3.71
CA ALA A 80 6.02 1.77 -3.41
C ALA A 80 4.87 2.07 -4.38
N ALA A 81 3.88 2.80 -3.89
CA ALA A 81 2.79 3.35 -4.65
C ALA A 81 2.64 4.84 -4.33
N VAL A 82 2.50 5.65 -5.37
CA VAL A 82 2.43 7.11 -5.25
C VAL A 82 1.21 7.60 -6.01
N ARG A 83 0.44 8.47 -5.37
CA ARG A 83 -0.56 9.32 -6.00
C ARG A 83 -0.04 10.75 -5.97
N ASN A 84 0.13 11.33 -7.16
CA ASN A 84 0.55 12.71 -7.37
C ASN A 84 -0.42 13.38 -8.35
N GLY A 85 -1.33 14.18 -7.82
CA GLY A 85 -2.47 14.75 -8.52
C GLY A 85 -3.32 13.65 -9.16
N THR A 86 -3.43 13.72 -10.48
CA THR A 86 -4.16 12.72 -11.27
C THR A 86 -3.31 11.48 -11.61
N VAL A 87 -2.00 11.52 -11.38
CA VAL A 87 -1.08 10.46 -11.78
C VAL A 87 -0.87 9.48 -10.63
N GLY A 88 -1.07 8.19 -10.92
CA GLY A 88 -0.65 7.10 -10.04
C GLY A 88 0.61 6.42 -10.58
N SER A 89 1.50 6.02 -9.69
CA SER A 89 2.74 5.32 -10.04
C SER A 89 3.01 4.19 -9.06
N ILE A 90 3.60 3.10 -9.54
CA ILE A 90 4.12 1.99 -8.72
C ILE A 90 5.60 1.77 -9.02
N TYR A 91 6.35 1.44 -7.97
CA TYR A 91 7.79 1.24 -8.01
C TYR A 91 8.14 -0.10 -7.37
N VAL A 92 9.11 -0.79 -7.97
CA VAL A 92 9.74 -2.01 -7.43
C VAL A 92 11.24 -1.79 -7.42
N ASP A 93 11.87 -2.03 -6.27
CA ASP A 93 13.30 -1.85 -6.03
C ASP A 93 13.82 -0.48 -6.50
N SER A 94 13.07 0.56 -6.13
CA SER A 94 13.33 1.98 -6.46
C SER A 94 13.21 2.33 -7.95
N LYS A 95 12.71 1.42 -8.81
CA LYS A 95 12.49 1.66 -10.23
C LYS A 95 11.01 1.75 -10.54
N LEU A 96 10.63 2.69 -11.41
CA LEU A 96 9.26 2.80 -11.89
C LEU A 96 8.89 1.53 -12.67
N ASP A 97 7.86 0.81 -12.22
CA ASP A 97 7.29 -0.33 -12.95
C ASP A 97 6.18 0.14 -13.87
N LYS A 98 5.23 0.93 -13.34
CA LYS A 98 4.10 1.44 -14.11
C LYS A 98 3.58 2.77 -13.58
N SER A 99 3.04 3.58 -14.47
CA SER A 99 2.22 4.74 -14.13
C SER A 99 0.94 4.79 -14.95
N GLN A 100 -0.06 5.49 -14.45
CA GLN A 100 -1.32 5.75 -15.14
C GLN A 100 -1.84 7.15 -14.79
N ASN A 101 -2.33 7.85 -15.81
CA ASN A 101 -3.07 9.10 -15.62
C ASN A 101 -4.54 8.79 -15.37
N GLY A 102 -5.07 9.30 -14.26
CA GLY A 102 -6.50 9.41 -14.04
C GLY A 102 -7.08 10.65 -14.72
N SER A 103 -8.39 10.64 -14.97
CA SER A 103 -9.10 11.80 -15.54
C SER A 103 -9.32 12.92 -14.52
N LYS A 104 -9.32 12.59 -13.22
CA LYS A 104 -9.51 13.53 -12.10
C LYS A 104 -9.01 12.97 -10.78
N ILE A 105 -9.01 13.81 -9.75
CA ILE A 105 -8.64 13.45 -8.38
C ILE A 105 -9.92 13.12 -7.59
N VAL A 106 -10.07 11.88 -7.13
CA VAL A 106 -11.21 11.48 -6.28
C VAL A 106 -10.97 11.84 -4.81
N ASN A 107 -12.01 12.03 -3.99
CA ASN A 107 -11.81 12.30 -2.57
C ASN A 107 -11.55 10.99 -1.81
N LEU A 108 -10.64 11.00 -0.84
CA LEU A 108 -10.44 9.89 0.10
C LEU A 108 -11.25 10.14 1.37
N ASN A 109 -11.94 9.11 1.86
CA ASN A 109 -12.73 9.19 3.08
C ASN A 109 -11.92 8.79 4.33
N SER A 110 -11.61 9.75 5.20
CA SER A 110 -10.87 9.53 6.45
C SER A 110 -11.63 8.74 7.51
N ASN A 111 -12.93 8.54 7.35
CA ASN A 111 -13.71 7.73 8.30
C ASN A 111 -13.54 6.23 8.04
N LEU A 112 -12.86 5.84 6.96
CA LEU A 112 -12.57 4.43 6.72
C LEU A 112 -11.32 3.98 7.48
N PRO A 113 -11.37 2.78 8.11
CA PRO A 113 -10.20 2.18 8.73
C PRO A 113 -9.14 1.83 7.68
N VAL A 114 -7.89 1.88 8.11
CA VAL A 114 -6.73 1.39 7.35
C VAL A 114 -6.36 0.01 7.89
N PHE A 115 -6.20 -0.96 6.98
CA PHE A 115 -5.78 -2.31 7.30
C PHE A 115 -4.46 -2.64 6.61
N ILE A 116 -3.57 -3.29 7.34
CA ILE A 116 -2.28 -3.80 6.85
C ILE A 116 -2.35 -5.32 6.89
N GLY A 117 -1.91 -5.98 5.81
CA GLY A 117 -1.82 -7.44 5.79
C GLY A 117 -3.16 -8.19 5.81
N TYR A 118 -4.30 -7.50 5.77
CA TYR A 118 -5.63 -8.08 5.97
C TYR A 118 -6.70 -7.40 5.12
N ASP A 119 -7.56 -8.21 4.49
CA ASP A 119 -8.76 -7.77 3.78
C ASP A 119 -10.04 -7.89 4.60
N PRO A 120 -10.60 -6.77 5.13
CA PRO A 120 -11.81 -6.80 5.94
C PRO A 120 -13.08 -7.09 5.13
N ARG A 121 -13.04 -7.00 3.80
CA ARG A 121 -14.25 -6.88 2.98
C ARG A 121 -14.67 -8.17 2.33
N ASP A 122 -13.90 -8.64 1.35
CA ASP A 122 -14.45 -9.57 0.37
C ASP A 122 -14.12 -11.04 0.70
N ASN A 123 -13.05 -11.34 1.44
CA ASN A 123 -12.66 -12.73 1.73
C ASN A 123 -11.77 -12.96 2.97
N LYS A 124 -11.59 -11.98 3.87
CA LYS A 124 -10.68 -12.11 5.03
C LYS A 124 -9.29 -12.62 4.61
N ARG A 125 -8.78 -12.09 3.50
CA ARG A 125 -7.51 -12.55 2.92
C ARG A 125 -6.36 -12.01 3.76
N TYR A 126 -5.44 -12.90 4.11
CA TYR A 126 -4.24 -12.56 4.87
C TYR A 126 -3.04 -12.47 3.93
N PHE A 127 -2.17 -11.50 4.21
CA PHE A 127 -0.86 -11.45 3.59
C PHE A 127 -0.06 -12.68 4.05
N HIS A 128 0.50 -13.41 3.08
CA HIS A 128 1.32 -14.58 3.31
C HIS A 128 2.75 -14.25 2.88
N GLY A 129 3.57 -13.90 3.86
CA GLY A 129 4.94 -13.46 3.66
C GLY A 129 5.41 -12.61 4.83
N GLU A 130 6.56 -11.96 4.65
CA GLU A 130 7.13 -11.01 5.60
C GLU A 130 6.92 -9.58 5.08
N LEU A 131 6.53 -8.66 5.97
CA LEU A 131 6.39 -7.21 5.72
C LEU A 131 7.30 -6.46 6.68
N SER A 132 8.08 -5.49 6.20
CA SER A 132 8.88 -4.58 7.05
C SER A 132 8.80 -3.15 6.54
N ASP A 133 9.01 -2.20 7.45
CA ASP A 133 9.14 -0.76 7.18
C ASP A 133 8.05 -0.20 6.26
N LEU A 134 6.81 -0.60 6.51
CA LEU A 134 5.69 -0.01 5.80
C LEU A 134 5.58 1.45 6.28
N GLN A 135 5.41 2.41 5.39
CA GLN A 135 5.18 3.81 5.75
C GLN A 135 4.16 4.44 4.81
N CYS A 136 3.38 5.40 5.31
CA CYS A 136 2.49 6.24 4.51
C CYS A 136 2.79 7.70 4.81
N CYS A 137 3.01 8.50 3.77
CA CYS A 137 3.32 9.93 3.85
C CYS A 137 2.23 10.73 3.14
N CYS A 138 1.59 11.67 3.84
CA CYS A 138 0.50 12.53 3.33
C CYS A 138 0.97 13.86 2.73
N CYS A 139 2.28 14.03 2.57
CA CYS A 139 2.85 15.10 1.78
C CYS A 139 3.61 14.42 0.64
N ALA A 140 3.38 14.85 -0.59
CA ALA A 140 4.35 14.70 -1.68
C ALA A 140 5.61 15.52 -1.36
N CYS A 141 6.24 15.25 -0.21
CA CYS A 141 7.44 15.93 0.23
C CYS A 141 8.59 15.41 -0.63
N GLY A 142 8.79 16.12 -1.74
CA GLY A 142 9.92 16.01 -2.64
C GLY A 142 9.81 14.87 -3.64
N LEU A 143 9.29 15.17 -4.84
CA LEU A 143 9.59 14.38 -6.04
C LEU A 143 11.10 14.31 -6.26
N GLN A 144 11.76 13.20 -5.88
CA GLN A 144 13.01 12.73 -6.51
C GLN A 144 13.09 11.19 -6.55
N PRO A 145 13.73 10.59 -7.58
CA PRO A 145 13.60 9.17 -7.94
C PRO A 145 14.45 8.21 -7.09
N ASN A 146 15.05 8.67 -6.00
CA ASN A 146 16.08 7.92 -5.28
C ASN A 146 15.61 7.64 -3.84
N VAL A 147 15.08 6.45 -3.63
CA VAL A 147 14.45 5.95 -2.38
C VAL A 147 15.43 5.74 -1.21
N TYR A 148 16.71 6.12 -1.34
CA TYR A 148 17.72 5.85 -0.30
C TYR A 148 17.87 6.94 0.78
N LEU A 149 17.21 8.09 0.66
CA LEU A 149 17.34 9.18 1.64
C LEU A 149 16.00 9.86 1.86
N TRP A 150 15.22 9.36 2.81
CA TRP A 150 14.10 10.13 3.36
C TRP A 150 14.29 10.27 4.87
N ASN A 151 14.91 11.37 5.26
CA ASN A 151 15.24 11.70 6.64
C ASN A 151 14.13 12.60 7.22
N HIS A 152 13.34 12.05 8.15
CA HIS A 152 12.48 12.71 9.15
C HIS A 152 11.60 13.90 8.72
N GLY A 153 10.56 13.66 7.90
CA GLY A 153 9.53 14.68 7.65
C GLY A 153 8.12 14.11 7.49
N MET A 154 7.38 13.89 8.58
CA MET A 154 5.98 13.40 8.56
C MET A 154 5.78 12.06 7.82
N ALA A 155 6.55 11.04 8.20
CA ALA A 155 6.25 9.64 7.87
C ALA A 155 5.71 8.97 9.13
N CYS A 156 4.53 8.34 9.05
CA CYS A 156 4.17 7.31 10.03
C CYS A 156 4.85 6.03 9.57
N SER A 157 6.01 5.71 10.16
CA SER A 157 6.68 4.44 9.94
C SER A 157 6.09 3.39 10.87
N TYR A 158 5.77 2.23 10.32
CA TYR A 158 5.30 1.09 11.09
C TYR A 158 6.09 -0.16 10.69
N ARG A 159 6.86 -0.67 11.65
CA ARG A 159 7.68 -1.87 11.48
C ARG A 159 6.92 -3.09 11.96
N LEU A 160 6.61 -3.99 11.04
CA LEU A 160 6.09 -5.32 11.35
C LEU A 160 7.26 -6.27 11.58
N LEU A 161 7.44 -6.72 12.83
CA LEU A 161 8.43 -7.74 13.17
C LEU A 161 7.73 -9.10 13.31
N GLY A 162 7.66 -9.86 12.21
CA GLY A 162 7.25 -11.27 12.24
C GLY A 162 6.19 -11.66 11.22
N ASN A 163 5.91 -12.97 11.16
CA ASN A 163 4.87 -13.56 10.32
C ASN A 163 3.48 -13.21 10.87
N LEU A 164 2.59 -12.66 10.04
CA LEU A 164 1.17 -12.55 10.37
C LEU A 164 0.53 -13.94 10.28
N GLN A 165 0.19 -14.55 11.41
CA GLN A 165 -0.60 -15.79 11.43
C GLN A 165 -2.11 -15.48 11.44
N PRO A 166 -2.96 -16.37 10.88
CA PRO A 166 -4.41 -16.21 10.94
C PRO A 166 -4.88 -16.04 12.40
N GLY A 167 -5.51 -14.92 12.71
CA GLY A 167 -6.04 -14.62 14.05
C GLY A 167 -5.17 -13.74 14.95
N GLN A 168 -3.99 -13.29 14.49
CA GLN A 168 -3.13 -12.40 15.26
C GLN A 168 -3.51 -10.92 15.01
N GLN A 169 -4.32 -10.34 15.89
CA GLN A 169 -4.80 -8.94 15.78
C GLN A 169 -3.85 -7.89 16.38
N TYR A 170 -2.72 -8.29 16.94
CA TYR A 170 -1.85 -7.40 17.70
C TYR A 170 -0.40 -7.60 17.30
N ILE A 171 0.11 -6.64 16.54
CA ILE A 171 1.54 -6.34 16.47
C ILE A 171 1.65 -4.88 16.86
N ASP A 172 2.32 -4.64 17.99
CA ASP A 172 2.51 -3.30 18.52
C ASP A 172 3.21 -2.45 17.46
N LEU A 173 2.49 -1.43 17.00
CA LEU A 173 3.02 -0.40 16.13
C LEU A 173 3.94 0.47 16.99
N LEU A 174 5.24 0.17 16.98
CA LEU A 174 6.21 1.12 17.51
C LEU A 174 6.29 2.28 16.50
N ALA A 175 5.73 3.42 16.89
CA ALA A 175 6.09 4.69 16.28
C ALA A 175 7.53 4.99 16.72
N GLU A 176 8.44 5.11 15.75
CA GLU A 176 9.76 5.71 15.99
C GLU A 176 9.66 7.24 15.94
#